data_AF-A0A357MQ16-F1
#
_entry.id   AF-A0A357MQ16-F1
#
_cell.length_a   1.000
_cell.length_b   1.000
_cell.length_c   1.000
_cell.angle_alpha   90.00
_cell.angle_beta   90.00
_cell.angle_gamma   90.00
#
_symmetry.space_group_name_H-M   'P 1'
#
loop_
_entity.id
_entity.type
_entity.pdbx_description
1 polymer ?
#
loop_
_entity_poly.entity_id
_entity_poly.type
_entity_poly.pdbx_seq_one_letter_code
_entity_poly.pdbx_strand_id
1 'polypeptide(L)'
;MRRVIEPQMKLGELAIADIKLDPKSRDDIPQILRGLQHIYTTPELRGAVFAILAEVLPVHQIEGKTVKADPNNGRPGMTQWQILVLGVLRLG
;
A
#
# COMPACT_ATOMS: atom_id res chain seq x y z
N MET A 1 -7.27 -11.55 8.45
CA MET A 1 -5.90 -11.68 7.90
C MET A 1 -5.51 -10.46 7.07
N ARG A 2 -4.42 -9.79 7.47
CA ARG A 2 -3.86 -8.58 6.85
C ARG A 2 -2.62 -8.95 6.03
N ARG A 3 -2.50 -8.39 4.83
CA ARG A 3 -1.37 -8.63 3.91
C ARG A 3 -0.80 -7.30 3.43
N VAL A 4 0.51 -7.25 3.22
CA VAL A 4 1.17 -6.05 2.66
C VAL A 4 0.75 -5.86 1.20
N ILE A 5 0.79 -6.93 0.42
CA ILE A 5 0.33 -7.01 -0.97
C ILE A 5 -0.19 -8.42 -1.26
N GLU A 6 -0.99 -8.58 -2.31
CA GLU A 6 -1.35 -9.90 -2.82
C GLU A 6 -0.20 -10.46 -3.68
N PRO A 7 0.34 -11.65 -3.38
CA PRO A 7 1.46 -12.21 -4.14
C PRO A 7 1.09 -12.63 -5.57
N GLN A 8 -0.19 -12.93 -5.81
CA GLN A 8 -0.69 -13.39 -7.09
C GLN A 8 -1.57 -12.33 -7.75
N MET A 9 -1.24 -11.98 -9.00
CA MET A 9 -2.09 -11.12 -9.82
C MET A 9 -3.37 -11.85 -10.22
N LYS A 10 -4.47 -11.09 -10.32
CA LYS A 10 -5.75 -11.58 -10.81
C LYS A 10 -5.81 -11.47 -12.33
N LEU A 11 -6.70 -12.26 -12.93
CA LEU A 11 -6.94 -12.21 -14.36
C LEU A 11 -7.42 -10.81 -14.77
N GLY A 12 -6.77 -10.23 -15.77
CA GLY A 12 -7.07 -8.88 -16.27
C GLY A 12 -6.35 -7.74 -15.55
N GLU A 13 -5.53 -8.03 -14.53
CA GLU A 13 -4.68 -7.00 -13.91
C GLU A 13 -3.44 -6.72 -14.77
N LEU A 14 -3.05 -5.44 -14.82
CA LEU A 14 -1.79 -4.98 -15.39
C LEU A 14 -0.75 -4.87 -14.27
N ALA A 15 0.50 -5.27 -14.52
CA ALA A 15 1.54 -5.10 -13.52
C ALA A 15 1.79 -3.61 -13.28
N ILE A 16 2.03 -3.23 -12.01
CA ILE A 16 2.26 -1.82 -11.64
C ILE A 16 3.44 -1.22 -12.43
N ALA A 17 4.46 -2.04 -12.73
CA ALA A 17 5.61 -1.64 -13.55
C ALA A 17 5.24 -1.25 -14.99
N ASP A 18 4.16 -1.82 -15.53
CA ASP A 18 3.74 -1.64 -16.93
C ASP A 18 2.74 -0.50 -17.12
N ILE A 19 2.28 0.12 -16.03
CA ILE A 19 1.35 1.26 -16.09
C ILE A 19 2.06 2.45 -16.74
N LYS A 20 1.49 2.96 -17.83
CA LYS A 20 1.99 4.15 -18.53
C LYS A 20 1.30 5.39 -17.97
N LEU A 21 2.10 6.29 -17.40
CA LEU A 21 1.65 7.57 -16.86
C LEU A 21 2.11 8.69 -17.78
N ASP A 22 1.21 9.59 -18.17
CA ASP A 22 1.54 10.72 -19.05
C ASP A 22 2.41 11.74 -18.30
N PRO A 23 3.68 11.96 -18.70
CA PRO A 23 4.55 12.92 -18.05
C PRO A 23 4.13 14.38 -18.28
N LYS A 24 3.26 14.65 -19.26
CA LYS A 24 2.77 15.99 -19.58
C LYS A 24 1.42 16.31 -18.93
N SER A 25 0.85 15.38 -18.16
CA SER A 25 -0.38 15.69 -17.43
C SER A 25 -0.14 16.86 -16.48
N ARG A 26 -1.11 17.77 -16.42
CA ARG A 26 -1.10 18.92 -15.51
C ARG A 26 -1.73 18.60 -14.16
N ASP A 27 -2.37 17.44 -14.04
CA ASP A 27 -2.92 16.98 -12.77
C ASP A 27 -1.77 16.56 -11.86
N ASP A 28 -1.96 16.69 -10.55
CA ASP A 28 -0.95 16.29 -9.56
C ASP A 28 -0.89 14.75 -9.39
N ILE A 29 -2.00 14.06 -9.73
CA ILE A 29 -2.16 12.60 -9.57
C ILE A 29 -1.07 11.81 -10.33
N PRO A 30 -0.77 12.05 -11.63
CA PRO A 30 0.27 11.30 -12.33
C PRO A 30 1.68 11.47 -11.75
N GLN A 31 1.98 12.58 -11.08
CA GLN A 31 3.25 12.73 -10.37
C GLN A 31 3.31 11.83 -9.14
N ILE A 32 2.25 11.80 -8.35
CA ILE A 32 2.12 10.92 -7.18
C ILE A 32 2.20 9.44 -7.60
N LEU A 33 1.46 9.06 -8.65
CA LEU A 33 1.46 7.69 -9.18
C LEU A 33 2.84 7.27 -9.68
N ARG A 34 3.64 8.19 -10.26
CA ARG A 34 5.03 7.90 -10.65
C ARG A 34 5.91 7.61 -9.43
N GLY A 35 5.76 8.36 -8.35
CA GLY A 35 6.47 8.09 -7.10
C GLY A 35 6.11 6.72 -6.51
N LEU A 36 4.82 6.38 -6.47
CA LEU A 36 4.33 5.08 -6.02
C LEU A 36 4.83 3.94 -6.92
N GLN A 37 4.81 4.13 -8.24
CA GLN A 37 5.37 3.18 -9.19
C GLN A 37 6.87 2.97 -8.95
N HIS A 38 7.64 4.04 -8.72
CA HIS A 38 9.07 3.95 -8.45
C HIS A 38 9.40 3.20 -7.15
N ILE A 39 8.63 3.43 -6.08
CA ILE A 39 8.75 2.65 -4.83
C ILE A 39 8.52 1.18 -5.11
N TYR A 40 7.51 0.84 -5.91
CA TYR A 40 7.16 -0.54 -6.21
C TYR A 40 8.19 -1.25 -7.11
N THR A 41 8.75 -0.55 -8.09
CA THR A 41 9.67 -1.15 -9.09
C THR A 41 11.12 -1.19 -8.63
N THR A 42 11.47 -0.46 -7.56
CA THR A 42 12.83 -0.47 -6.99
C THR A 42 12.89 -1.45 -5.81
N PRO A 43 13.56 -2.61 -5.93
CA PRO A 43 13.46 -3.69 -4.93
C PRO A 43 13.86 -3.28 -3.51
N GLU A 44 14.90 -2.47 -3.39
CA GLU A 44 15.42 -1.97 -2.11
C GLU A 44 14.41 -1.06 -1.41
N LEU A 45 13.85 -0.09 -2.15
CA LEU A 45 12.80 0.80 -1.65
C LEU A 45 11.52 0.03 -1.32
N ARG A 46 11.10 -0.88 -2.20
CA ARG A 46 9.94 -1.73 -1.96
C ARG A 46 10.10 -2.53 -0.68
N GLY A 47 11.27 -3.16 -0.48
CA GLY A 47 11.56 -3.93 0.72
C GLY A 47 11.47 -3.08 1.99
N ALA A 48 12.12 -1.92 2.00
CA ALA A 48 12.09 -0.99 3.13
C ALA A 48 10.67 -0.49 3.44
N VAL A 49 9.92 -0.06 2.43
CA VAL A 49 8.54 0.42 2.61
C VAL A 49 7.61 -0.70 3.05
N PHE A 50 7.76 -1.91 2.50
CA PHE A 50 6.90 -3.05 2.88
C PHE A 50 7.17 -3.53 4.30
N ALA A 51 8.42 -3.45 4.77
CA ALA A 51 8.75 -3.71 6.17
C ALA A 51 8.03 -2.72 7.09
N ILE A 52 8.08 -1.42 6.77
CA ILE A 52 7.35 -0.40 7.54
C ILE A 52 5.85 -0.68 7.52
N LEU A 53 5.27 -0.93 6.34
CA LEU A 53 3.83 -1.20 6.20
C LEU A 53 3.41 -2.39 7.06
N ALA A 54 4.19 -3.47 7.08
CA ALA A 54 3.90 -4.67 7.88
C ALA A 54 3.74 -4.36 9.38
N GLU A 55 4.44 -3.35 9.89
CA GLU A 55 4.37 -2.90 11.28
C GLU A 55 3.20 -1.95 11.57
N VAL A 56 2.62 -1.32 10.54
CA VAL A 56 1.47 -0.41 10.67
C VAL A 56 0.20 -1.23 10.92
N LEU A 57 -0.02 -1.52 12.20
CA LEU A 57 -1.20 -2.20 12.72
C LEU A 57 -2.02 -1.25 13.59
N PRO A 58 -3.37 -1.28 13.49
CA PRO A 58 -4.23 -0.53 14.38
C PRO A 58 -3.95 -0.87 15.83
N VAL A 59 -4.06 0.14 16.67
CA VAL A 59 -3.88 0.02 18.10
C VAL A 59 -5.22 0.31 18.75
N HIS A 60 -5.66 -0.60 19.61
CA HIS A 60 -6.91 -0.49 20.33
C HIS A 60 -6.63 -0.26 21.82
N GLN A 61 -7.45 0.56 22.46
CA GLN A 61 -7.48 0.67 23.92
C GLN A 61 -8.56 -0.27 24.44
N ILE A 62 -8.17 -1.31 25.16
CA ILE A 62 -9.10 -2.28 25.76
C ILE A 62 -8.78 -2.32 27.26
N GLU A 63 -9.76 -1.99 28.10
CA GLU A 63 -9.61 -1.99 29.56
C GLU A 63 -8.38 -1.19 30.06
N GLY A 64 -8.11 -0.04 29.43
CA GLY A 64 -6.98 0.83 29.76
C GLY A 64 -5.61 0.32 29.29
N LYS A 65 -5.56 -0.76 28.51
CA LYS A 65 -4.34 -1.30 27.91
C LYS A 65 -4.29 -1.03 26.41
N THR A 66 -3.10 -0.66 25.95
CA THR A 66 -2.79 -0.47 24.52
C THR A 66 -2.49 -1.84 23.89
N VAL A 67 -3.37 -2.33 23.03
CA VAL A 67 -3.24 -3.64 22.38
C VAL A 67 -3.13 -3.43 20.87
N LYS A 68 -2.06 -3.94 20.26
CA LYS A 68 -1.93 -3.98 18.79
C LYS A 68 -2.87 -5.04 18.22
N ALA A 69 -3.51 -4.74 17.11
CA ALA A 69 -4.36 -5.70 16.40
C ALA A 69 -3.54 -6.90 15.92
N ASP A 70 -4.08 -8.11 16.07
CA ASP A 70 -3.49 -9.31 15.49
C ASP A 70 -3.70 -9.31 13.96
N PRO A 71 -2.63 -9.34 13.15
CA PRO A 71 -2.75 -9.35 11.69
C PRO A 71 -3.41 -10.61 11.15
N ASN A 72 -3.45 -11.71 11.90
CA ASN A 72 -4.04 -12.97 11.43
C ASN A 72 -5.56 -13.01 11.60
N ASN A 73 -6.10 -12.22 12.53
CA ASN A 73 -7.53 -12.21 12.84
C ASN A 73 -8.33 -11.26 11.93
N GLY A 74 -9.65 -11.46 11.89
CA GLY A 74 -10.60 -10.60 11.17
C GLY A 74 -10.77 -10.86 9.67
N ARG A 75 -11.68 -10.11 9.03
CA ARG A 75 -12.05 -10.26 7.62
C ARG A 75 -10.88 -9.89 6.69
N PRO A 76 -10.59 -10.66 5.63
CA PRO A 76 -9.64 -10.25 4.60
C PRO A 76 -10.17 -8.97 3.94
N GLY A 77 -9.45 -7.87 4.15
CA GLY A 77 -9.76 -6.55 3.62
C GLY A 77 -8.76 -6.13 2.53
N MET A 78 -8.62 -4.82 2.35
CA MET A 78 -7.58 -4.25 1.48
C MET A 78 -6.18 -4.56 2.01
N THR A 79 -5.24 -4.72 1.09
CA THR A 79 -3.81 -4.84 1.41
C THR A 79 -3.26 -3.53 1.95
N GLN A 80 -2.18 -3.56 2.74
CA GLN A 80 -1.57 -2.33 3.27
C GLN A 80 -1.03 -1.45 2.13
N TRP A 81 -0.55 -2.03 1.04
CA TRP A 81 -0.18 -1.29 -0.16
C TRP A 81 -1.36 -0.50 -0.74
N GLN A 82 -2.53 -1.11 -0.88
CA GLN A 82 -3.74 -0.41 -1.35
C GLN A 82 -4.14 0.73 -0.41
N ILE A 83 -4.05 0.51 0.91
CA ILE A 83 -4.34 1.55 1.90
C ILE A 83 -3.35 2.72 1.77
N LEU A 84 -2.05 2.44 1.59
CA LEU A 84 -1.04 3.46 1.34
C LEU A 84 -1.38 4.27 0.08
N VAL A 85 -1.64 3.60 -1.04
CA VAL A 85 -1.96 4.25 -2.32
C VAL A 85 -3.17 5.18 -2.16
N LEU A 86 -4.26 4.71 -1.56
CA LEU A 86 -5.46 5.52 -1.31
C LEU A 86 -5.20 6.67 -0.34
N GLY A 87 -4.38 6.45 0.68
CA GLY A 87 -4.01 7.46 1.66
C GLY A 87 -3.18 8.59 1.04
N VAL A 88 -2.19 8.25 0.20
CA VAL A 88 -1.36 9.23 -0.50
C VAL A 88 -2.19 10.00 -1.52
N LEU A 89 -3.02 9.32 -2.32
CA LEU A 89 -3.88 9.97 -3.32
C LEU A 89 -4.94 10.88 -2.69
N ARG A 90 -5.39 10.61 -1.46
CA ARG A 90 -6.33 11.49 -0.74
C ARG A 90 -5.67 12.81 -0.30
N LEU A 91 -4.36 12.79 -0.04
CA LEU A 91 -3.63 13.94 0.54
C LEU A 91 -3.09 14.91 -0.51
N GLY A 92 -2.81 14.43 -1.72
CA GLY A 92 -2.33 15.25 -2.83
C GLY A 92 -3.38 15.50 -3.89
#